data_AF-A0AAV5TC78-F1
#
_entry.id   AF-A0AAV5TC78-F1
#
_cell.length_a   1.000
_cell.length_b   1.000
_cell.length_c   1.000
_cell.angle_alpha   90.00
_cell.angle_beta   90.00
_cell.angle_gamma   90.00
#
_symmetry.space_group_name_H-M   'P 1'
#
loop_
_entity.id
_entity.type
_entity.pdbx_description
1 polymer ?
#
loop_
_entity_poly.entity_id
_entity_poly.type
_entity_poly.pdbx_seq_one_letter_code
_entity_poly.pdbx_strand_id
1 'polypeptide(L)'
;LPAPILRLAAVLITSGLLILGCDENQQGFLLTNRPIVYLGDISYVVYLAHWPTIILWKSVSDSTSLSIFGIFNCLLITFKISIVAHHTIEQFFIRSKVKAVSIVVSLIYGLLAIGLMFNVPATVNTSVASRAASVDVAAAIEWNERVSHNAYRQHRPCKECLDDPEGQRMRGGYTGKGDRFECIWKPDKANGSVKILIIGNSVAHLAISILKPVIEENFPQVELVRLYSMPACRPTEVVQYVCPPYHKALPKQVQAMKPDITMIMYDDAILFITSSKIGQERKILKKTFNKYKV
;
A
#
# COMPACT_ATOMS: atom_id res chain seq x y z
N LEU A 1 19.80 -12.89 7.92
CA LEU A 1 19.41 -13.73 9.08
C LEU A 1 17.89 -13.82 9.16
N PRO A 2 17.32 -14.94 9.64
CA PRO A 2 15.89 -15.03 9.95
C PRO A 2 15.48 -13.94 10.95
N ALA A 3 14.34 -13.28 10.71
CA ALA A 3 13.77 -12.27 11.60
C ALA A 3 13.71 -12.67 13.10
N PRO A 4 13.38 -13.90 13.50
CA PRO A 4 13.36 -14.27 14.92
C PRO A 4 14.75 -14.25 15.57
N ILE A 5 15.80 -14.62 14.84
CA ILE A 5 17.18 -14.62 15.36
C ILE A 5 17.66 -13.18 15.57
N LEU A 6 17.30 -12.27 14.66
CA LEU A 6 17.63 -10.85 14.80
C LEU A 6 16.95 -10.22 16.01
N ARG A 7 15.69 -10.58 16.27
CA ARG A 7 14.94 -10.12 17.45
C ARG A 7 15.55 -10.65 18.75
N LEU A 8 15.88 -11.94 18.79
CA LEU A 8 16.50 -12.55 19.96
C LEU A 8 17.86 -11.90 20.26
N ALA A 9 18.69 -11.72 19.23
CA ALA A 9 19.98 -11.05 19.36
C ALA A 9 19.82 -9.61 19.86
N ALA A 10 18.88 -8.84 19.29
CA ALA A 10 18.61 -7.48 19.73
C ALA A 10 18.21 -7.43 21.22
N VAL A 11 17.30 -8.30 21.66
CA VAL A 11 16.85 -8.37 23.06
C VAL A 11 18.00 -8.73 24.00
N LEU A 12 18.80 -9.74 23.66
CA LEU A 12 19.94 -10.16 24.49
C LEU A 12 20.99 -9.06 24.61
N ILE A 13 21.25 -8.34 23.52
CA ILE A 13 22.19 -7.20 23.50
C ILE A 13 21.64 -6.06 24.38
N THR A 14 20.37 -5.68 24.24
CA THR A 14 19.78 -4.60 25.04
C THR A 14 19.72 -4.96 26.53
N SER A 15 19.34 -6.19 26.87
CA SER A 15 19.30 -6.64 28.27
C SER A 15 20.70 -6.70 28.88
N GLY A 16 21.70 -7.19 28.13
CA GLY A 16 23.09 -7.16 28.56
C GLY A 16 23.58 -5.72 28.80
N LEU A 17 23.23 -4.79 27.92
CA LEU A 17 23.58 -3.37 28.07
C LEU A 17 22.97 -2.74 29.33
N LEU A 18 21.70 -3.06 29.63
CA LEU A 18 21.01 -2.55 30.81
C LEU A 18 21.60 -3.10 32.11
N ILE A 19 21.94 -4.39 32.15
CA ILE A 19 22.56 -5.02 33.33
C ILE A 19 23.95 -4.42 33.59
N LEU A 20 24.73 -4.17 32.54
CA LEU A 20 26.04 -3.50 32.66
C LEU A 20 25.92 -2.04 33.11
N GLY A 21 24.77 -1.39 32.90
CA GLY A 21 24.52 -0.01 33.33
C GLY A 21 24.03 0.15 34.78
N CYS A 22 23.72 -0.94 35.49
CA CYS A 22 23.17 -0.90 36.86
C CYS A 22 24.23 -0.65 37.95
N ASP A 23 25.51 -0.85 37.67
CA ASP A 23 26.58 -0.62 38.63
C ASP A 23 27.24 0.74 38.33
N GLU A 24 27.15 1.70 39.27
CA GLU A 24 27.71 3.06 39.10
C GLU A 24 29.21 3.03 38.81
N ASN A 25 29.92 2.00 39.28
CA ASN A 25 31.36 1.81 39.05
C ASN A 25 31.69 1.12 37.71
N GLN A 26 30.69 0.56 37.01
CA GLN A 26 30.86 -0.13 35.73
C GLN A 26 30.01 0.46 34.60
N GLN A 27 29.57 1.71 34.71
CA GLN A 27 29.07 2.45 33.55
C GLN A 27 30.17 2.50 32.49
N GLY A 28 30.13 1.53 31.56
CA GLY A 28 31.18 1.34 30.57
C GLY A 28 31.39 2.61 29.76
N PHE A 29 32.62 2.88 29.36
CA PHE A 29 33.01 4.03 28.53
C PHE A 29 32.07 4.26 27.31
N LEU A 30 31.46 3.19 26.79
CA LEU A 30 30.45 3.21 25.72
C LEU A 30 29.11 3.84 26.13
N LEU A 31 28.64 3.67 27.37
CA LEU A 31 27.37 4.22 27.85
C LEU A 31 27.51 5.63 28.44
N THR A 32 28.70 6.00 28.92
CA THR A 32 28.99 7.32 29.51
C THR A 32 29.49 8.33 28.49
N ASN A 33 29.67 7.92 27.22
CA ASN A 33 30.15 8.82 26.18
C ASN A 33 29.11 9.90 25.89
N ARG A 34 29.49 11.18 26.06
CA ARG A 34 28.64 12.35 25.84
C ARG A 34 27.78 12.31 24.55
N PRO A 35 28.29 11.93 23.36
CA PRO A 35 27.48 11.83 22.16
C PRO A 35 26.42 10.73 22.21
N ILE A 36 26.67 9.61 22.90
CA ILE A 36 25.71 8.50 23.00
C ILE A 36 24.58 8.88 23.96
N VAL A 37 24.92 9.50 25.08
CA VAL A 37 23.93 10.07 26.02
C VAL A 37 23.08 11.13 25.31
N TYR A 38 23.72 12.06 24.59
CA TYR A 38 23.01 13.10 23.83
C TYR A 38 22.07 12.52 22.76
N LEU A 39 22.48 11.43 22.09
CA LEU A 39 21.61 10.73 21.14
C LEU A 39 20.39 10.10 21.83
N GLY A 40 20.58 9.61 23.06
CA GLY A 40 19.50 9.16 23.94
C GLY A 40 18.55 10.30 24.31
N ASP A 41 19.07 11.46 24.71
CA ASP A 41 18.28 12.62 25.11
C ASP A 41 17.37 13.14 23.98
N ILE A 42 17.85 13.13 22.72
CA ILE A 42 17.05 13.57 21.56
C ILE A 42 16.18 12.46 20.96
N SER A 43 16.28 11.21 21.45
CA SER A 43 15.69 10.03 20.81
C SER A 43 14.17 10.12 20.68
N TYR A 44 13.51 10.74 21.67
CA TYR A 44 12.06 10.95 21.65
C TYR A 44 11.61 11.86 20.51
N VAL A 45 12.32 12.99 20.30
CA VAL A 45 12.00 13.93 19.24
C VAL A 45 12.32 13.34 17.86
N VAL A 46 13.43 12.59 17.75
CA VAL A 46 13.77 11.85 16.52
C VAL A 46 12.66 10.86 16.16
N TYR A 47 12.13 10.13 17.15
CA TYR A 47 11.01 9.22 16.95
C TYR A 47 9.75 9.96 16.44
N LEU A 48 9.45 11.16 16.93
CA LEU A 48 8.30 11.92 16.42
C LEU A 48 8.55 12.51 15.02
N ALA A 49 9.75 12.99 14.73
CA ALA A 49 10.05 13.75 13.52
C ALA A 49 10.35 12.88 12.28
N HIS A 50 10.88 11.67 12.46
CA HIS A 50 11.37 10.87 11.34
C HIS A 50 10.26 10.46 10.36
N TRP A 51 9.10 10.03 10.86
CA TRP A 51 8.02 9.53 10.00
C TRP A 51 7.38 10.62 9.14
N PRO A 52 6.98 11.79 9.67
CA PRO A 52 6.53 12.92 8.85
C PRO A 52 7.57 13.36 7.82
N THR A 53 8.85 13.42 8.20
CA THR A 53 9.94 13.81 7.29
C THR A 53 10.06 12.84 6.11
N ILE A 54 9.98 11.53 6.36
CA ILE A 54 10.03 10.50 5.32
C ILE A 54 8.85 10.63 4.35
N ILE A 55 7.64 10.88 4.87
CA ILE A 55 6.44 11.02 4.03
C ILE A 55 6.51 12.28 3.17
N LEU A 56 6.89 13.41 3.75
CA LEU A 56 7.06 14.66 3.01
C LEU A 56 8.10 14.49 1.91
N TRP A 57 9.23 13.84 2.21
CA TRP A 57 10.24 13.55 1.19
C TRP A 57 9.71 12.67 0.05
N LYS A 58 8.99 11.59 0.39
CA LYS A 58 8.35 10.71 -0.62
C LYS A 58 7.35 11.46 -1.48
N SER A 59 6.56 12.34 -0.87
CA SER A 59 5.55 13.15 -1.55
C SER A 59 6.17 14.19 -2.48
N VAL A 60 7.32 14.77 -2.13
CA VAL A 60 8.02 15.74 -3.00
C VAL A 60 8.79 15.04 -4.12
N SER A 61 9.25 13.81 -3.88
CA SER A 61 10.06 13.05 -4.84
C SER A 61 9.25 12.16 -5.78
N ASP A 62 7.91 12.14 -5.67
CA ASP A 62 6.97 11.25 -6.39
C ASP A 62 7.47 9.79 -6.50
N SER A 63 8.14 9.30 -5.47
CA SER A 63 8.86 8.02 -5.49
C SER A 63 8.34 7.08 -4.41
N THR A 64 7.96 5.86 -4.81
CA THR A 64 7.49 4.83 -3.88
C THR A 64 8.63 4.23 -3.05
N SER A 65 9.86 4.24 -3.59
CA SER A 65 11.08 3.78 -2.93
C SER A 65 12.03 4.95 -2.61
N LEU A 66 12.74 4.86 -1.48
CA LEU A 66 13.80 5.84 -1.16
C LEU A 66 15.11 5.39 -1.80
N SER A 67 15.67 6.22 -2.67
CA SER A 67 17.08 6.12 -3.07
C SER A 67 18.00 6.28 -1.85
N ILE A 68 19.20 5.71 -1.90
CA ILE A 68 20.22 5.84 -0.84
C ILE A 68 20.47 7.32 -0.51
N PHE A 69 20.50 8.18 -1.54
CA PHE A 69 20.61 9.63 -1.37
C PHE A 69 19.41 10.21 -0.62
N GLY A 70 18.19 9.75 -0.91
CA GLY A 70 16.98 10.16 -0.21
C GLY A 70 16.99 9.74 1.27
N ILE A 71 17.46 8.53 1.59
CA ILE A 71 17.62 8.06 2.97
C ILE A 71 18.56 8.99 3.74
N PHE A 72 19.72 9.31 3.16
CA PHE A 72 20.70 10.20 3.80
C PHE A 72 20.13 11.60 4.07
N ASN A 73 19.44 12.19 3.09
CA ASN A 73 18.82 13.51 3.26
C ASN A 73 17.68 13.49 4.29
N CYS A 74 16.79 12.50 4.25
CA CYS A 74 15.74 12.32 5.25
C CYS A 74 16.31 12.23 6.67
N LEU A 75 17.39 11.44 6.83
CA LEU A 75 18.06 11.28 8.11
C LEU A 75 18.65 12.61 8.59
N LEU A 76 19.36 13.33 7.73
CA LEU A 76 19.95 14.63 8.06
C LEU A 76 18.87 15.67 8.46
N ILE A 77 17.76 15.73 7.70
CA ILE A 77 16.65 16.64 7.99
C ILE A 77 15.99 16.27 9.32
N THR A 78 15.74 14.98 9.55
CA THR A 78 15.16 14.48 10.81
C THR A 78 16.02 14.88 12.00
N PHE A 79 17.34 14.68 11.93
CA PHE A 79 18.26 15.06 13.00
C PHE A 79 18.27 16.57 13.24
N LYS A 80 18.30 17.39 12.18
CA LYS A 80 18.26 18.86 12.32
C LYS A 80 16.98 19.33 13.01
N ILE A 81 15.82 18.85 12.56
CA ILE A 81 14.52 19.16 13.18
C ILE A 81 14.52 18.74 14.65
N SER A 82 15.04 17.54 14.92
CA SER A 82 15.05 16.99 16.28
C SER A 82 15.94 17.76 17.24
N ILE A 83 17.13 18.17 16.81
CA ILE A 83 18.04 19.00 17.61
C ILE A 83 17.40 20.35 17.93
N VAL A 84 16.78 21.00 16.93
CA VAL A 84 16.11 22.29 17.13
C VAL A 84 14.94 22.14 18.09
N ALA A 85 14.07 21.16 17.88
CA ALA A 85 12.91 20.93 18.74
C ALA A 85 13.29 20.50 20.16
N HIS A 86 14.35 19.70 20.34
CA HIS A 86 14.87 19.34 21.66
C HIS A 86 15.32 20.58 22.44
N HIS A 87 16.17 21.42 21.85
CA HIS A 87 16.72 22.58 22.55
C HIS A 87 15.73 23.73 22.75
N THR A 88 14.72 23.85 21.89
CA THR A 88 13.74 24.96 21.96
C THR A 88 12.45 24.57 22.67
N ILE A 89 11.81 23.48 22.27
CA ILE A 89 10.48 23.08 22.75
C ILE A 89 10.65 22.19 23.98
N GLU A 90 11.34 21.07 23.84
CA GLU A 90 11.42 20.05 24.87
C GLU A 90 12.09 20.59 26.14
N GLN A 91 13.28 21.18 26.02
CA GLN A 91 14.00 21.77 27.15
C GLN A 91 13.23 22.93 27.79
N PHE A 92 12.45 23.70 27.02
CA PHE A 92 11.58 24.75 27.57
C PHE A 92 10.46 24.16 28.43
N PHE A 93 9.79 23.10 27.96
CA PHE A 93 8.72 22.46 28.72
C PHE A 93 9.24 21.71 29.95
N ILE A 94 10.40 21.04 29.86
CA ILE A 94 11.04 20.35 30.99
C ILE A 94 11.40 21.32 32.12
N ARG A 95 11.92 22.51 31.77
CA ARG A 95 12.34 23.52 32.76
C ARG A 95 11.18 24.38 33.30
N SER A 96 10.00 24.27 32.69
CA SER A 96 8.84 25.09 33.04
C SER A 96 8.08 24.55 34.25
N LYS A 97 7.42 25.45 34.99
CA LYS A 97 6.56 25.06 36.13
C LYS A 97 5.31 24.34 35.64
N VAL A 98 4.85 23.33 36.38
CA VAL A 98 3.65 22.52 36.07
C VAL A 98 2.42 23.39 35.77
N LYS A 99 2.23 24.50 36.50
CA LYS A 99 1.13 25.45 36.25
C LYS A 99 1.19 26.08 34.85
N ALA A 100 2.38 26.48 34.40
CA ALA A 100 2.56 27.08 33.08
C ALA A 100 2.33 26.04 31.98
N VAL A 101 2.86 24.83 32.15
CA VAL A 101 2.66 23.71 31.22
C VAL A 101 1.18 23.34 31.11
N SER A 102 0.47 23.24 32.24
CA SER A 102 -0.95 22.90 32.27
C SER A 102 -1.81 23.93 31.54
N ILE A 103 -1.51 25.23 31.65
CA ILE A 103 -2.21 26.28 30.91
C ILE A 103 -2.00 26.12 29.41
N VAL A 104 -0.76 25.95 28.96
CA VAL A 104 -0.43 25.80 27.53
C VAL A 104 -1.09 24.56 26.94
N VAL A 105 -1.00 23.42 27.64
CA VAL A 105 -1.61 22.16 27.22
C VAL A 105 -3.14 22.30 27.15
N SER A 106 -3.77 22.90 28.17
CA SER A 106 -5.22 23.12 28.17
C SER A 106 -5.67 24.04 27.03
N LEU A 107 -4.88 25.06 26.71
CA LEU A 107 -5.15 25.97 25.60
C LEU A 107 -5.06 25.25 24.24
N ILE A 108 -4.04 24.40 24.04
CA ILE A 108 -3.89 23.61 22.82
C ILE A 108 -5.06 22.63 22.66
N TYR A 109 -5.39 21.87 23.70
CA TYR A 109 -6.53 20.94 23.64
C TYR A 109 -7.87 21.66 23.49
N GLY A 110 -8.03 22.84 24.11
CA GLY A 110 -9.20 23.70 23.93
C GLY A 110 -9.34 24.17 22.49
N LEU A 111 -8.27 24.65 21.87
CA LEU A 111 -8.26 25.04 20.45
C LEU A 111 -8.58 23.85 19.53
N LEU A 112 -8.05 22.67 19.83
CA LEU A 112 -8.37 21.45 19.08
C LEU A 112 -9.85 21.08 19.20
N ALA A 113 -10.41 21.12 20.41
CA ALA A 113 -11.83 20.83 20.63
C ALA A 113 -12.74 21.84 19.91
N ILE A 114 -12.40 23.13 19.97
CA ILE A 114 -13.11 24.19 19.24
C ILE A 114 -12.99 23.94 17.72
N GLY A 115 -11.78 23.66 17.22
CA GLY A 115 -11.56 23.37 15.81
C GLY A 115 -12.37 22.16 15.31
N LEU A 116 -12.49 21.12 16.13
CA LEU A 116 -13.33 19.95 15.85
C LEU A 116 -14.82 20.32 15.86
N MET A 117 -15.28 21.11 16.83
CA MET A 117 -16.67 21.56 16.91
C MET A 117 -17.10 22.37 15.68
N PHE A 118 -16.19 23.18 15.13
CA PHE A 118 -16.42 23.97 13.93
C PHE A 118 -16.04 23.25 12.62
N ASN A 119 -15.74 21.94 12.66
CA ASN A 119 -15.31 21.16 11.49
C ASN A 119 -14.15 21.81 10.71
N VAL A 120 -13.27 22.55 11.39
CA VAL A 120 -12.14 23.25 10.78
C VAL A 120 -11.24 22.26 10.01
N PRO A 121 -10.86 21.08 10.56
CA PRO A 121 -10.05 20.13 9.81
C PRO A 121 -10.69 19.69 8.48
N ALA A 122 -12.02 19.49 8.47
CA ALA A 122 -12.74 19.10 7.26
C ALA A 122 -12.74 20.23 6.22
N THR A 123 -13.00 21.47 6.64
CA THR A 123 -12.98 22.65 5.74
C THR A 123 -11.59 22.97 5.19
N VAL A 124 -10.54 22.80 6.00
CA VAL A 124 -9.15 22.96 5.54
C VAL A 124 -8.79 21.84 4.57
N ASN A 125 -9.20 20.60 4.85
CA ASN A 125 -8.96 19.48 3.95
C ASN A 125 -9.64 19.69 2.58
N THR A 126 -10.90 20.12 2.56
CA THR A 126 -11.62 20.39 1.29
C THR A 126 -11.02 21.56 0.53
N SER A 127 -10.57 22.62 1.21
CA SER A 127 -9.96 23.79 0.57
C SER A 127 -8.52 23.56 0.08
N VAL A 128 -7.73 22.73 0.76
CA VAL A 128 -6.41 22.30 0.26
C VAL A 128 -6.59 21.39 -0.94
N ALA A 129 -7.57 20.50 -0.90
CA ALA A 129 -7.85 19.57 -1.97
C ALA A 129 -8.43 20.27 -3.22
N SER A 130 -9.25 21.32 -3.05
CA SER A 130 -9.72 22.14 -4.19
C SER A 130 -8.60 22.95 -4.85
N ARG A 131 -7.56 23.31 -4.09
CA ARG A 131 -6.35 23.98 -4.61
C ARG A 131 -5.35 23.03 -5.29
N ALA A 132 -5.42 21.73 -5.03
CA ALA A 132 -4.54 20.72 -5.63
C ALA A 132 -4.91 20.35 -7.09
N ALA A 133 -6.01 20.89 -7.62
CA ALA A 133 -6.44 20.91 -9.03
C ALA A 133 -6.32 19.60 -9.86
N SER A 134 -7.49 18.98 -10.09
CA SER A 134 -7.96 18.17 -11.25
C SER A 134 -8.84 17.00 -10.81
N VAL A 135 -8.75 16.61 -9.53
CA VAL A 135 -9.54 15.52 -8.95
C VAL A 135 -10.73 16.12 -8.20
N ASP A 136 -11.94 15.68 -8.56
CA ASP A 136 -13.13 15.96 -7.77
C ASP A 136 -12.97 15.26 -6.41
N VAL A 137 -12.60 16.06 -5.42
CA VAL A 137 -12.31 15.62 -4.05
C VAL A 137 -13.54 15.01 -3.41
N ALA A 138 -14.72 15.57 -3.69
CA ALA A 138 -15.97 15.05 -3.15
C ALA A 138 -16.24 13.66 -3.72
N ALA A 139 -16.07 13.48 -5.04
CA ALA A 139 -16.19 12.17 -5.68
C ALA A 139 -15.14 11.17 -5.17
N ALA A 140 -13.90 11.61 -4.90
CA ALA A 140 -12.85 10.76 -4.35
C ALA A 140 -13.12 10.35 -2.90
N ILE A 141 -13.63 11.25 -2.06
CA ILE A 141 -14.07 10.96 -0.68
C ILE A 141 -15.24 9.97 -0.72
N GLU A 142 -16.25 10.22 -1.55
CA GLU A 142 -17.41 9.33 -1.71
C GLU A 142 -16.97 7.94 -2.21
N TRP A 143 -16.03 7.88 -3.16
CA TRP A 143 -15.46 6.61 -3.62
C TRP A 143 -14.72 5.89 -2.49
N ASN A 144 -13.86 6.59 -1.73
CA ASN A 144 -13.13 6.02 -0.59
C ASN A 144 -14.08 5.52 0.50
N GLU A 145 -15.13 6.27 0.82
CA GLU A 145 -16.13 5.89 1.81
C GLU A 145 -16.86 4.62 1.36
N ARG A 146 -17.34 4.56 0.10
CA ARG A 146 -17.96 3.35 -0.47
C ARG A 146 -17.03 2.14 -0.46
N VAL A 147 -15.76 2.32 -0.81
CA VAL A 147 -14.78 1.22 -0.89
C VAL A 147 -14.33 0.76 0.50
N SER A 148 -14.22 1.67 1.48
CA SER A 148 -13.75 1.37 2.84
C SER A 148 -14.65 0.40 3.60
N HIS A 149 -15.96 0.38 3.31
CA HIS A 149 -16.93 -0.53 3.94
C HIS A 149 -16.93 -1.96 3.37
N ASN A 150 -15.91 -2.39 2.62
CA ASN A 150 -15.77 -3.74 2.05
C ASN A 150 -16.95 -4.19 1.15
N ALA A 151 -17.76 -3.24 0.65
CA ALA A 151 -18.93 -3.52 -0.19
C ALA A 151 -18.58 -4.28 -1.48
N TYR A 152 -17.31 -4.22 -1.92
CA TYR A 152 -16.79 -4.95 -3.09
C TYR A 152 -16.89 -6.47 -2.96
N ARG A 153 -16.93 -7.04 -1.74
CA ARG A 153 -17.15 -8.49 -1.56
C ARG A 153 -18.61 -8.87 -1.75
N GLN A 154 -19.51 -7.90 -1.62
CA GLN A 154 -20.95 -8.10 -1.61
C GLN A 154 -21.62 -7.80 -2.95
N HIS A 155 -20.89 -7.30 -3.95
CA HIS A 155 -21.46 -6.94 -5.25
C HIS A 155 -20.43 -7.17 -6.37
N ARG A 156 -20.90 -7.26 -7.61
CA ARG A 156 -20.04 -7.21 -8.80
C ARG A 156 -19.41 -5.82 -8.91
N PRO A 157 -18.23 -5.66 -9.56
CA PRO A 157 -17.57 -4.36 -9.64
C PRO A 157 -18.32 -3.39 -10.57
N CYS A 158 -19.20 -3.90 -11.44
CA CYS A 158 -20.09 -3.14 -12.31
C CYS A 158 -21.40 -3.91 -12.55
N LYS A 159 -22.45 -3.27 -13.07
CA LYS A 159 -23.74 -3.93 -13.36
C LYS A 159 -23.64 -4.86 -14.58
N GLU A 160 -22.80 -4.48 -15.51
CA GLU A 160 -22.54 -5.12 -16.81
C GLU A 160 -21.55 -6.29 -16.68
N CYS A 161 -21.02 -6.48 -15.47
CA CYS A 161 -20.14 -7.56 -15.08
C CYS A 161 -20.98 -8.81 -14.77
N LEU A 162 -21.29 -9.58 -15.82
CA LEU A 162 -22.12 -10.79 -15.76
C LEU A 162 -21.34 -12.00 -15.24
N ASP A 163 -22.08 -13.03 -14.79
CA ASP A 163 -21.50 -14.26 -14.27
C ASP A 163 -20.68 -15.01 -15.33
N ASP A 164 -19.53 -15.52 -14.90
CA ASP A 164 -18.64 -16.36 -15.73
C ASP A 164 -18.63 -17.81 -15.23
N PRO A 165 -19.64 -18.63 -15.58
CA PRO A 165 -19.74 -20.01 -15.12
C PRO A 165 -18.62 -20.90 -15.70
N GLU A 166 -18.04 -20.52 -16.84
CA GLU A 166 -16.87 -21.21 -17.41
C GLU A 166 -15.62 -20.92 -16.57
N GLY A 167 -15.40 -19.64 -16.24
CA GLY A 167 -14.37 -19.18 -15.32
C GLY A 167 -14.39 -19.92 -13.98
N GLN A 168 -15.56 -19.91 -13.33
CA GLN A 168 -15.75 -20.55 -12.02
C GLN A 168 -15.47 -22.06 -12.06
N ARG A 169 -15.92 -22.77 -13.11
CA ARG A 169 -15.66 -24.22 -13.26
C ARG A 169 -14.16 -24.53 -13.38
N MET A 170 -13.40 -23.69 -14.07
CA MET A 170 -11.96 -23.89 -14.24
C MET A 170 -11.16 -23.73 -12.94
N ARG A 171 -11.72 -23.09 -11.90
CA ARG A 171 -11.06 -22.81 -10.61
C ARG A 171 -10.85 -24.03 -9.73
N GLY A 172 -11.56 -25.15 -9.98
CA GLY A 172 -11.23 -26.44 -9.36
C GLY A 172 -11.44 -26.53 -7.83
N GLY A 173 -12.50 -25.91 -7.29
CA GLY A 173 -13.05 -26.34 -5.99
C GLY A 173 -12.95 -25.37 -4.80
N TYR A 174 -12.35 -24.19 -4.94
CA TYR A 174 -12.71 -23.10 -4.03
C TYR A 174 -14.05 -22.56 -4.52
N THR A 175 -15.10 -22.66 -3.73
CA THR A 175 -16.35 -21.90 -3.93
C THR A 175 -16.72 -21.22 -2.61
N GLY A 176 -16.23 -20.00 -2.39
CA GLY A 176 -16.67 -19.20 -1.25
C GLY A 176 -18.15 -18.86 -1.41
N LYS A 177 -18.92 -18.82 -0.31
CA LYS A 177 -20.29 -18.28 -0.35
C LYS A 177 -20.22 -16.82 -0.82
N GLY A 178 -20.57 -16.57 -2.07
CA GLY A 178 -20.59 -15.23 -2.68
C GLY A 178 -19.50 -14.92 -3.70
N ASP A 179 -18.87 -15.92 -4.32
CA ASP A 179 -17.83 -15.75 -5.36
C ASP A 179 -18.28 -14.88 -6.55
N ARG A 180 -17.98 -13.59 -6.44
CA ARG A 180 -18.29 -12.59 -7.47
C ARG A 180 -17.03 -11.95 -8.05
N PHE A 181 -15.91 -12.68 -8.01
CA PHE A 181 -14.61 -12.17 -8.43
C PHE A 181 -14.29 -12.44 -9.91
N GLU A 182 -15.00 -13.36 -10.55
CA GLU A 182 -14.88 -13.66 -11.99
C GLU A 182 -16.10 -13.15 -12.75
N CYS A 183 -15.91 -12.24 -13.70
CA CYS A 183 -17.02 -11.72 -14.49
C CYS A 183 -16.64 -11.52 -15.95
N ILE A 184 -17.66 -11.55 -16.80
CA ILE A 184 -17.55 -11.18 -18.20
C ILE A 184 -18.34 -9.90 -18.41
N TRP A 185 -17.73 -8.97 -19.11
CA TRP A 185 -18.36 -7.73 -19.50
C TRP A 185 -18.10 -7.46 -20.99
N LYS A 186 -19.14 -7.07 -21.71
CA LYS A 186 -19.11 -6.68 -23.12
C LYS A 186 -19.40 -5.19 -23.23
N PRO A 187 -18.48 -4.36 -23.74
CA PRO A 187 -18.74 -2.93 -23.96
C PRO A 187 -19.91 -2.70 -24.93
N ASP A 188 -20.81 -1.78 -24.61
CA ASP A 188 -22.05 -1.55 -25.39
C ASP A 188 -21.80 -1.02 -26.81
N LYS A 189 -20.71 -0.25 -27.01
CA LYS A 189 -20.35 0.40 -28.29
C LYS A 189 -19.22 -0.32 -29.04
N ALA A 190 -19.04 -1.61 -28.80
CA ALA A 190 -17.96 -2.37 -29.41
C ALA A 190 -18.10 -2.44 -30.96
N ASN A 191 -17.05 -2.06 -31.68
CA ASN A 191 -16.97 -2.13 -33.15
C ASN A 191 -15.84 -3.01 -33.68
N GLY A 192 -15.07 -3.63 -32.78
CA GLY A 192 -13.96 -4.52 -33.10
C GLY A 192 -14.12 -5.91 -32.50
N SER A 193 -13.04 -6.67 -32.50
CA SER A 193 -12.98 -8.06 -32.01
C SER A 193 -11.95 -8.26 -30.90
N VAL A 194 -11.44 -7.18 -30.29
CA VAL A 194 -10.35 -7.25 -29.32
C VAL A 194 -10.86 -7.83 -28.01
N LYS A 195 -10.17 -8.86 -27.50
CA LYS A 195 -10.50 -9.55 -26.25
C LYS A 195 -9.45 -9.28 -25.18
N ILE A 196 -9.89 -8.76 -24.04
CA ILE A 196 -9.03 -8.45 -22.90
C ILE A 196 -9.29 -9.44 -21.77
N LEU A 197 -8.25 -10.14 -21.32
CA LEU A 197 -8.27 -10.98 -20.13
C LEU A 197 -7.56 -10.25 -18.98
N ILE A 198 -8.27 -10.02 -17.89
CA ILE A 198 -7.73 -9.38 -16.69
C ILE A 198 -7.57 -10.45 -15.61
N ILE A 199 -6.33 -10.72 -15.19
CA ILE A 199 -5.96 -11.72 -14.18
C ILE A 199 -5.44 -11.00 -12.93
N GLY A 200 -5.86 -11.42 -11.74
CA GLY A 200 -5.38 -10.76 -10.53
C GLY A 200 -5.97 -11.23 -9.21
N ASN A 201 -5.93 -10.35 -8.22
CA ASN A 201 -6.55 -10.56 -6.91
C ASN A 201 -7.65 -9.54 -6.63
N SER A 202 -7.90 -9.22 -5.37
CA SER A 202 -8.85 -8.17 -4.98
C SER A 202 -8.55 -6.80 -5.59
N VAL A 203 -7.28 -6.51 -5.93
CA VAL A 203 -6.89 -5.26 -6.60
C VAL A 203 -7.42 -5.22 -8.02
N ALA A 204 -7.27 -6.30 -8.78
CA ALA A 204 -7.80 -6.38 -10.15
C ALA A 204 -9.32 -6.26 -10.18
N HIS A 205 -10.00 -6.85 -9.20
CA HIS A 205 -11.44 -6.74 -9.05
C HIS A 205 -11.89 -5.29 -8.85
N LEU A 206 -11.23 -4.55 -7.96
CA LEU A 206 -11.53 -3.13 -7.72
C LEU A 206 -11.20 -2.25 -8.94
N ALA A 207 -10.11 -2.56 -9.64
CA ALA A 207 -9.65 -1.80 -10.80
C ALA A 207 -10.66 -1.78 -11.96
N ILE A 208 -11.58 -2.75 -12.05
CA ILE A 208 -12.63 -2.76 -13.09
C ILE A 208 -13.50 -1.51 -13.05
N SER A 209 -13.84 -1.02 -11.84
CA SER A 209 -14.65 0.20 -11.70
C SER A 209 -14.00 1.43 -12.33
N ILE A 210 -12.66 1.45 -12.38
CA ILE A 210 -11.85 2.51 -12.97
C ILE A 210 -11.62 2.25 -14.47
N LEU A 211 -11.34 0.99 -14.83
CA LEU A 211 -11.02 0.62 -16.21
C LEU A 211 -12.23 0.65 -17.15
N LYS A 212 -13.44 0.35 -16.66
CA LYS A 212 -14.64 0.31 -17.48
C LYS A 212 -14.86 1.60 -18.30
N PRO A 213 -14.99 2.80 -17.69
CA PRO A 213 -15.22 4.02 -18.45
C PRO A 213 -14.06 4.30 -19.42
N VAL A 214 -12.81 4.04 -19.00
CA VAL A 214 -11.63 4.22 -19.86
C VAL A 214 -11.70 3.33 -21.10
N ILE A 215 -12.07 2.06 -20.93
CA ILE A 215 -12.21 1.09 -22.03
C ILE A 215 -13.36 1.47 -22.96
N GLU A 216 -14.54 1.80 -22.41
CA GLU A 216 -15.73 2.15 -23.21
C GLU A 216 -15.56 3.43 -24.01
N GLU A 217 -14.88 4.44 -23.44
CA GLU A 217 -14.71 5.74 -24.06
C GLU A 217 -13.56 5.78 -25.07
N ASN A 218 -12.44 5.13 -24.77
CA ASN A 218 -11.20 5.27 -25.55
C ASN A 218 -10.90 4.08 -26.46
N PHE A 219 -11.52 2.92 -26.24
CA PHE A 219 -11.17 1.68 -26.92
C PHE A 219 -12.39 0.93 -27.50
N PRO A 220 -13.11 1.52 -28.48
CA PRO A 220 -14.30 0.91 -29.08
C PRO A 220 -14.03 -0.44 -29.78
N GLN A 221 -12.78 -0.75 -30.09
CA GLN A 221 -12.39 -2.04 -30.67
C GLN A 221 -12.51 -3.24 -29.72
N VAL A 222 -12.72 -3.01 -28.42
CA VAL A 222 -12.82 -4.06 -27.39
C VAL A 222 -14.21 -4.68 -27.41
N GLU A 223 -14.29 -5.96 -27.77
CA GLU A 223 -15.53 -6.75 -27.81
C GLU A 223 -15.85 -7.39 -26.46
N LEU A 224 -14.81 -7.86 -25.76
CA LEU A 224 -14.97 -8.71 -24.59
C LEU A 224 -13.89 -8.43 -23.57
N VAL A 225 -14.31 -8.18 -22.33
CA VAL A 225 -13.44 -8.13 -21.16
C VAL A 225 -13.83 -9.24 -20.20
N ARG A 226 -12.88 -10.13 -19.89
CA ARG A 226 -13.06 -11.17 -18.87
C ARG A 226 -12.17 -10.84 -17.67
N LEU A 227 -12.77 -10.65 -16.50
CA LEU A 227 -12.06 -10.60 -15.22
C LEU A 227 -11.98 -12.02 -14.65
N TYR A 228 -10.78 -12.47 -14.35
CA TYR A 228 -10.51 -13.72 -13.66
C TYR A 228 -9.59 -13.44 -12.46
N SER A 229 -10.20 -13.16 -11.30
CA SER A 229 -9.46 -12.77 -10.10
C SER A 229 -9.79 -13.64 -8.91
N MET A 230 -8.80 -13.85 -8.03
CA MET A 230 -8.98 -14.58 -6.78
C MET A 230 -8.40 -13.75 -5.61
N PRO A 231 -9.22 -13.38 -4.59
CA PRO A 231 -8.75 -12.62 -3.45
C PRO A 231 -7.53 -13.24 -2.78
N ALA A 232 -6.61 -12.41 -2.31
CA ALA A 232 -5.34 -12.80 -1.68
C ALA A 232 -4.33 -13.59 -2.57
N CYS A 233 -4.76 -14.13 -3.72
CA CYS A 233 -3.89 -14.91 -4.60
C CYS A 233 -3.14 -14.03 -5.61
N ARG A 234 -1.82 -13.93 -5.45
CA ARG A 234 -0.95 -13.26 -6.43
C ARG A 234 -0.76 -14.15 -7.66
N PRO A 235 -1.04 -13.68 -8.89
CA PRO A 235 -0.93 -14.52 -10.10
C PRO A 235 0.49 -15.04 -10.39
N THR A 236 1.51 -14.34 -9.91
CA THR A 236 2.93 -14.59 -10.17
C THR A 236 3.65 -15.28 -9.01
N GLU A 237 2.99 -15.46 -7.86
CA GLU A 237 3.59 -15.99 -6.63
C GLU A 237 2.77 -17.14 -6.04
N VAL A 238 3.42 -18.28 -5.76
CA VAL A 238 2.77 -19.52 -5.27
C VAL A 238 2.73 -19.58 -3.73
N VAL A 239 2.59 -18.44 -3.06
CA VAL A 239 2.91 -18.31 -1.62
C VAL A 239 1.75 -18.76 -0.70
N GLN A 240 0.56 -19.02 -1.21
CA GLN A 240 -0.62 -19.35 -0.39
C GLN A 240 -1.19 -20.73 -0.71
N TYR A 241 -1.43 -21.53 0.35
CA TYR A 241 -1.96 -22.90 0.28
C TYR A 241 -3.31 -23.04 -0.47
N VAL A 242 -4.10 -21.97 -0.57
CA VAL A 242 -5.45 -21.96 -1.18
C VAL A 242 -5.42 -21.60 -2.67
N CYS A 243 -4.31 -21.04 -3.18
CA CYS A 243 -4.17 -20.56 -4.55
C CYS A 243 -3.75 -21.58 -5.63
N PRO A 244 -3.24 -22.80 -5.35
CA PRO A 244 -2.81 -23.72 -6.40
C PRO A 244 -3.88 -24.05 -7.45
N PRO A 245 -5.17 -24.23 -7.12
CA PRO A 245 -6.22 -24.44 -8.13
C PRO A 245 -6.38 -23.23 -9.08
N TYR A 246 -6.30 -22.02 -8.54
CA TYR A 246 -6.32 -20.78 -9.32
C TYR A 246 -5.12 -20.66 -10.25
N HIS A 247 -3.90 -20.88 -9.75
CA HIS A 247 -2.69 -20.85 -10.58
C HIS A 247 -2.72 -21.90 -11.70
N LYS A 248 -3.21 -23.11 -11.42
CA LYS A 248 -3.41 -24.15 -12.44
C LYS A 248 -4.47 -23.79 -13.48
N ALA A 249 -5.41 -22.91 -13.14
CA ALA A 249 -6.47 -22.45 -14.03
C ALA A 249 -5.99 -21.31 -14.96
N LEU A 250 -5.02 -20.49 -14.55
CA LEU A 250 -4.57 -19.33 -15.36
C LEU A 250 -4.16 -19.70 -16.79
N PRO A 251 -3.31 -20.72 -17.04
CA PRO A 251 -2.96 -21.09 -18.41
C PRO A 251 -4.17 -21.62 -19.19
N LYS A 252 -5.12 -22.29 -18.52
CA LYS A 252 -6.34 -22.79 -19.15
C LYS A 252 -7.23 -21.64 -19.59
N GLN A 253 -7.36 -20.59 -18.79
CA GLN A 253 -8.11 -19.37 -19.15
C GLN A 253 -7.53 -18.69 -20.39
N VAL A 254 -6.21 -18.50 -20.42
CA VAL A 254 -5.53 -17.90 -21.57
C VAL A 254 -5.71 -18.75 -22.84
N GLN A 255 -5.62 -20.08 -22.71
CA GLN A 255 -5.78 -21.00 -23.85
C GLN A 255 -7.23 -21.09 -24.36
N ALA A 256 -8.20 -21.06 -23.44
CA ALA A 256 -9.63 -21.12 -23.78
C ALA A 256 -10.11 -19.82 -24.43
N MET A 257 -9.78 -18.68 -23.82
CA MET A 257 -10.24 -17.37 -24.28
C MET A 257 -9.45 -16.88 -25.51
N LYS A 258 -8.17 -17.23 -25.63
CA LYS A 258 -7.23 -16.68 -26.63
C LYS A 258 -7.30 -15.15 -26.70
N PRO A 259 -7.02 -14.44 -25.59
CA PRO A 259 -7.16 -12.98 -25.54
C PRO A 259 -6.08 -12.28 -26.37
N ASP A 260 -6.41 -11.12 -26.93
CA ASP A 260 -5.45 -10.24 -27.60
C ASP A 260 -4.56 -9.50 -26.61
N ILE A 261 -5.11 -9.18 -25.44
CA ILE A 261 -4.42 -8.51 -24.35
C ILE A 261 -4.68 -9.27 -23.05
N THR A 262 -3.62 -9.62 -22.33
CA THR A 262 -3.71 -10.13 -20.95
C THR A 262 -3.12 -9.10 -20.00
N MET A 263 -3.93 -8.60 -19.08
CA MET A 263 -3.52 -7.70 -18.01
C MET A 263 -3.36 -8.49 -16.73
N ILE A 264 -2.21 -8.38 -16.07
CA ILE A 264 -1.96 -8.98 -14.76
C ILE A 264 -1.90 -7.85 -13.73
N MET A 265 -2.84 -7.82 -12.80
CA MET A 265 -2.97 -6.75 -11.81
C MET A 265 -3.01 -7.32 -10.39
N TYR A 266 -2.09 -6.88 -9.54
CA TYR A 266 -2.07 -7.19 -8.10
C TYR A 266 -1.37 -6.07 -7.32
N ASP A 267 -1.36 -6.19 -5.99
CA ASP A 267 -0.93 -5.21 -4.99
C ASP A 267 0.48 -4.60 -5.21
N ASP A 268 1.38 -5.33 -5.88
CA ASP A 268 2.75 -4.89 -6.12
C ASP A 268 3.11 -4.70 -7.63
N ALA A 269 2.18 -4.93 -8.56
CA ALA A 269 2.45 -4.75 -10.00
C ALA A 269 1.20 -4.65 -10.89
N ILE A 270 1.29 -3.82 -11.94
CA ILE A 270 0.43 -3.83 -13.12
C ILE A 270 1.31 -4.21 -14.32
N LEU A 271 1.07 -5.38 -14.93
CA LEU A 271 1.81 -5.88 -16.09
C LEU A 271 0.87 -6.09 -17.28
N PHE A 272 1.23 -5.51 -18.42
CA PHE A 272 0.50 -5.66 -19.68
C PHE A 272 1.21 -6.64 -20.61
N ILE A 273 0.49 -7.64 -21.10
CA ILE A 273 0.99 -8.67 -22.00
C ILE A 273 0.12 -8.66 -23.27
N THR A 274 0.73 -8.52 -24.46
CA THR A 274 0.01 -8.34 -25.74
C THR A 274 0.31 -9.48 -26.72
N SER A 275 -0.70 -9.91 -27.48
CA SER A 275 -0.65 -11.05 -28.41
C SER A 275 0.48 -11.01 -29.46
N SER A 276 0.99 -9.84 -29.85
CA SER A 276 2.13 -9.74 -30.79
C SER A 276 3.47 -10.25 -30.24
N LYS A 277 3.57 -10.59 -28.95
CA LYS A 277 4.79 -11.07 -28.27
C LYS A 277 4.73 -12.52 -27.75
N ILE A 278 3.70 -13.28 -28.13
CA ILE A 278 3.45 -14.67 -27.64
C ILE A 278 4.67 -15.61 -27.78
N GLY A 279 5.56 -15.40 -28.75
CA GLY A 279 6.77 -16.22 -28.97
C GLY A 279 7.88 -16.04 -27.91
N GLN A 280 8.19 -14.79 -27.52
CA GLN A 280 9.15 -14.50 -26.44
C GLN A 280 8.55 -14.72 -25.05
N GLU A 281 7.24 -14.53 -24.92
CA GLU A 281 6.53 -14.61 -23.64
C GLU A 281 6.20 -16.05 -23.23
N ARG A 282 6.05 -17.00 -24.16
CA ARG A 282 6.14 -18.43 -23.81
C ARG A 282 7.48 -18.78 -23.17
N LYS A 283 8.58 -18.12 -23.54
CA LYS A 283 9.89 -18.30 -22.90
C LYS A 283 9.93 -17.63 -21.52
N ILE A 284 9.35 -16.44 -21.32
CA ILE A 284 9.30 -15.80 -19.99
C ILE A 284 8.38 -16.59 -19.06
N LEU A 285 7.16 -16.91 -19.48
CA LEU A 285 6.24 -17.77 -18.73
C LEU A 285 6.85 -19.15 -18.52
N LYS A 286 7.41 -19.85 -19.52
CA LYS A 286 8.11 -21.14 -19.28
C LYS A 286 9.36 -21.00 -18.43
N LYS A 287 10.12 -19.91 -18.48
CA LYS A 287 11.35 -19.74 -17.67
C LYS A 287 11.00 -19.39 -16.23
N THR A 288 9.93 -18.62 -16.00
CA THR A 288 9.33 -18.40 -14.68
C THR A 288 8.69 -19.70 -14.17
N PHE A 289 7.88 -20.42 -14.97
CA PHE A 289 7.24 -21.67 -14.55
C PHE A 289 8.20 -22.88 -14.44
N ASN A 290 9.28 -22.98 -15.25
CA ASN A 290 10.30 -24.04 -15.12
C ASN A 290 11.33 -23.76 -14.03
N LYS A 291 11.58 -22.49 -13.66
CA LYS A 291 12.50 -22.16 -12.56
C LYS A 291 11.94 -22.61 -11.19
N TYR A 292 10.64 -22.90 -11.12
CA TYR A 292 9.95 -23.32 -9.89
C TYR A 292 9.18 -24.63 -10.07
N LYS A 293 9.62 -25.48 -11.01
CA LYS A 293 9.29 -26.91 -11.01
C LYS A 293 10.05 -27.55 -9.84
N VAL A 294 9.37 -27.78 -8.73
CA VAL A 294 9.65 -28.90 -7.85
C VAL A 294 8.74 -30.04 -8.29
#